data_AF-A0AAP4FVG7-F1
#
_entry.id   AF-A0AAP4FVG7-F1
#
_cell.length_a   1.000
_cell.length_b   1.000
_cell.length_c   1.000
_cell.angle_alpha   90.00
_cell.angle_beta   90.00
_cell.angle_gamma   90.00
#
_symmetry.space_group_name_H-M   'P 1'
#
loop_
_entity.id
_entity.type
_entity.pdbx_description
1 polymer ?
#
loop_
_entity_poly.entity_id
_entity_poly.type
_entity_poly.pdbx_seq_one_letter_code
_entity_poly.pdbx_strand_id
1 'polypeptide(L)'
;MTATVDITELDLRIALQAFLMDITGLTIDNVLVGQQNLTPMPLHDFIIMTPLKQIGLSTNRVKYDDNGVYGEGKQLNQRSTQWPCQIDCYGENAADNAAIIGTLIRSDFACEWFRQNGNVITPLYCSDPHQTTMINGEQQYEGRWTMEFIGQFNPSVTTRQDFMDSITVGVIAADLKYPPES
;
A
#
# COMPACT_ATOMS: atom_id res chain seq x y z
N MET A 1 8.63 -22.69 -2.24
CA MET A 1 9.01 -21.27 -2.04
C MET A 1 7.74 -20.50 -1.73
N THR A 2 7.79 -19.58 -0.77
CA THR A 2 6.63 -18.74 -0.39
C THR A 2 6.65 -17.46 -1.22
N ALA A 3 5.48 -17.00 -1.67
CA ALA A 3 5.36 -15.73 -2.36
C ALA A 3 5.76 -14.58 -1.44
N THR A 4 6.39 -13.54 -2.00
CA THR A 4 6.80 -12.32 -1.26
C THR A 4 6.18 -11.09 -1.90
N VAL A 5 5.87 -10.08 -1.10
CA VAL A 5 5.34 -8.78 -1.55
C VAL A 5 6.41 -7.70 -1.34
N ASP A 6 6.52 -6.77 -2.28
CA ASP A 6 7.50 -5.68 -2.26
C ASP A 6 7.04 -4.47 -1.44
N ILE A 7 5.75 -4.15 -1.45
CA ILE A 7 5.13 -3.04 -0.70
C ILE A 7 4.16 -3.63 0.32
N THR A 8 4.42 -3.37 1.60
CA THR A 8 3.59 -3.81 2.71
C THR A 8 2.62 -2.71 3.15
N GLU A 9 1.60 -3.07 3.93
CA GLU A 9 0.72 -2.06 4.55
C GLU A 9 1.50 -1.15 5.51
N LEU A 10 2.58 -1.65 6.13
CA LEU A 10 3.42 -0.82 7.00
C LEU A 10 4.06 0.33 6.21
N ASP A 11 4.52 0.08 4.99
CA ASP A 11 5.12 1.11 4.13
C ASP A 11 4.10 2.20 3.78
N LEU A 12 2.85 1.81 3.50
CA LEU A 12 1.76 2.75 3.23
C LEU A 12 1.42 3.60 4.46
N ARG A 13 1.36 2.96 5.65
CA ARG A 13 1.10 3.67 6.91
C ARG A 13 2.21 4.63 7.27
N ILE A 14 3.49 4.25 7.11
CA ILE A 14 4.62 5.14 7.38
C ILE A 14 4.55 6.37 6.47
N ALA A 15 4.28 6.19 5.18
CA ALA A 15 4.17 7.30 4.24
C ALA A 15 3.02 8.26 4.61
N LEU A 16 1.83 7.73 4.92
CA LEU A 16 0.70 8.56 5.34
C LEU A 16 0.94 9.23 6.70
N GLN A 17 1.51 8.51 7.67
CA GLN A 17 1.85 9.05 8.99
C GLN A 17 2.78 10.25 8.88
N ALA A 18 3.87 10.11 8.12
CA ALA A 18 4.84 11.17 7.92
C ALA A 18 4.22 12.40 7.22
N PHE A 19 3.32 12.19 6.25
CA PHE A 19 2.59 13.29 5.61
C PHE A 19 1.71 14.05 6.61
N LEU A 20 0.94 13.32 7.41
CA LEU A 20 0.04 13.92 8.40
C LEU A 20 0.81 14.69 9.47
N MET A 21 1.93 14.15 9.95
CA MET A 21 2.83 14.84 10.88
C MET A 21 3.35 16.17 10.30
N ASP A 22 3.77 16.17 9.04
CA ASP A 22 4.35 17.35 8.39
C ASP A 22 3.33 18.49 8.24
N ILE A 23 2.09 18.17 7.85
CA ILE A 23 1.06 19.19 7.61
C ILE A 23 0.33 19.66 8.86
N THR A 24 0.29 18.85 9.92
CA THR A 24 -0.39 19.21 11.19
C THR A 24 0.58 19.65 12.28
N GLY A 25 1.88 19.40 12.11
CA GLY A 25 2.90 19.64 13.14
C GLY A 25 2.85 18.66 14.31
N LEU A 26 2.01 17.61 14.23
CA LEU A 26 1.95 16.56 15.25
C LEU A 26 3.19 15.67 15.21
N THR A 27 3.55 15.15 16.38
CA THR A 27 4.66 14.19 16.51
C THR A 27 4.22 12.77 16.21
N ILE A 28 5.18 11.86 16.07
CA ILE A 28 4.93 10.44 15.81
C ILE A 28 4.06 9.77 16.89
N ASP A 29 4.16 10.24 18.13
CA ASP A 29 3.37 9.74 19.27
C ASP A 29 1.90 10.19 19.22
N ASN A 30 1.57 11.15 18.34
CA ASN A 30 0.24 11.71 18.18
C ASN A 30 -0.38 11.43 16.81
N VAL A 31 0.31 10.71 15.92
CA VAL A 31 -0.28 10.20 14.68
C VAL A 31 -0.18 8.69 14.72
N LEU A 32 -1.23 8.05 15.22
CA LEU A 32 -1.24 6.66 15.63
C LEU A 32 -1.98 5.76 14.63
N VAL A 33 -1.74 4.45 14.73
CA VAL A 33 -2.49 3.44 13.99
C VAL A 33 -3.62 2.92 14.86
N GLY A 34 -4.82 2.77 14.29
CA GLY A 34 -5.99 2.23 14.97
C GLY A 34 -5.85 0.74 15.30
N GLN A 35 -6.84 0.21 16.03
CA GLN A 35 -6.93 -1.22 16.41
C GLN A 35 -5.75 -1.74 17.25
N GLN A 36 -5.05 -0.85 17.96
CA GLN A 36 -4.04 -1.24 18.93
C GLN A 36 -4.69 -1.55 20.28
N ASN A 37 -4.36 -2.70 20.85
CA ASN A 37 -4.87 -3.10 22.15
C ASN A 37 -4.03 -2.46 23.27
N LEU A 38 -4.68 -2.14 24.40
CA LEU A 38 -4.04 -1.69 25.63
C LEU A 38 -3.21 -0.40 25.52
N THR A 39 -3.44 0.39 24.47
CA THR A 39 -2.79 1.70 24.30
C THR A 39 -3.80 2.79 24.66
N PRO A 40 -3.56 3.59 25.71
CA PRO A 40 -4.46 4.68 26.07
C PRO A 40 -4.47 5.75 24.97
N MET A 41 -5.62 6.41 24.79
CA MET A 41 -5.72 7.56 23.88
C MET A 41 -4.88 8.73 24.44
N PRO A 42 -4.13 9.45 23.59
CA PRO A 42 -3.45 10.67 24.01
C PRO A 42 -4.44 11.74 24.50
N LEU A 43 -4.00 12.62 25.40
CA LEU A 43 -4.88 13.63 26.03
C LEU A 43 -5.01 14.95 25.24
N HIS A 44 -4.28 15.08 24.14
CA HIS A 44 -4.07 16.33 23.37
C HIS A 44 -4.46 16.08 21.92
N ASP A 45 -4.16 16.98 20.98
CA ASP A 45 -4.47 16.72 19.58
C ASP A 45 -3.73 15.48 19.08
N PHE A 46 -4.50 14.52 18.54
CA PHE A 46 -3.94 13.32 17.93
C PHE A 46 -4.80 12.88 16.75
N ILE A 47 -4.20 12.05 15.91
CA ILE A 47 -4.83 11.45 14.73
C ILE A 47 -4.71 9.93 14.85
N ILE A 48 -5.79 9.23 14.52
CA ILE A 48 -5.77 7.77 14.34
C ILE A 48 -6.00 7.46 12.87
N MET A 49 -5.09 6.67 12.30
CA MET A 49 -5.24 6.10 10.96
C MET A 49 -5.66 4.64 11.06
N THR A 50 -6.78 4.29 10.43
CA THR A 50 -7.29 2.91 10.39
C THR A 50 -7.36 2.43 8.95
N PRO A 51 -6.42 1.56 8.50
CA PRO A 51 -6.50 0.91 7.20
C PRO A 51 -7.81 0.13 7.08
N LEU A 52 -8.53 0.30 5.98
CA LEU A 52 -9.85 -0.31 5.81
C LEU A 52 -9.81 -1.55 4.91
N LYS A 53 -9.14 -1.46 3.76
CA LYS A 53 -9.14 -2.50 2.72
C LYS A 53 -8.05 -2.27 1.68
N GLN A 54 -7.85 -3.25 0.81
CA GLN A 54 -7.10 -3.13 -0.44
C GLN A 54 -8.01 -3.51 -1.61
N ILE A 55 -8.23 -2.57 -2.54
CA ILE A 55 -9.12 -2.75 -3.69
C ILE A 55 -8.27 -2.76 -4.95
N GLY A 56 -8.26 -3.88 -5.68
CA GLY A 56 -7.51 -3.93 -6.93
C GLY A 56 -8.26 -3.24 -8.07
N LEU A 57 -7.58 -2.31 -8.74
CA LEU A 57 -8.09 -1.46 -9.83
C LEU A 57 -7.81 -2.02 -11.23
N SER A 58 -6.85 -2.93 -11.36
CA SER A 58 -6.47 -3.54 -12.64
C SER A 58 -6.51 -5.06 -12.60
N THR A 59 -6.24 -5.74 -13.70
CA THR A 59 -5.74 -7.13 -13.67
C THR A 59 -4.22 -7.14 -13.47
N ASN A 60 -3.65 -8.32 -13.22
CA ASN A 60 -2.22 -8.46 -12.98
C ASN A 60 -1.43 -8.26 -14.27
N ARG A 61 -0.37 -7.45 -14.19
CA ARG A 61 0.72 -7.41 -15.17
C ARG A 61 1.80 -8.39 -14.71
N VAL A 62 2.26 -9.24 -15.62
CA VAL A 62 3.30 -10.22 -15.34
C VAL A 62 4.64 -9.74 -15.91
N LYS A 63 5.70 -9.81 -15.12
CA LYS A 63 7.08 -9.65 -15.55
C LYS A 63 7.85 -10.90 -15.18
N TYR A 64 8.63 -11.41 -16.13
CA TYR A 64 9.57 -12.51 -15.93
C TYR A 64 10.97 -11.94 -15.76
N ASP A 65 11.69 -12.43 -14.76
CA ASP A 65 13.05 -12.04 -14.43
C ASP A 65 13.91 -13.30 -14.39
N ASP A 66 14.64 -13.52 -15.48
CA ASP A 66 15.60 -14.60 -15.64
C ASP A 66 17.01 -14.01 -15.53
N ASN A 67 17.72 -14.38 -14.46
CA ASN A 67 19.09 -13.96 -14.22
C ASN A 67 20.12 -14.96 -14.76
N GLY A 68 19.68 -16.01 -15.46
CA GLY A 68 20.54 -17.07 -16.00
C GLY A 68 21.05 -18.07 -14.96
N VAL A 69 20.59 -17.98 -13.71
CA VAL A 69 20.98 -18.91 -12.63
C VAL A 69 19.84 -19.90 -12.37
N TYR A 70 20.15 -21.18 -12.49
CA TYR A 70 19.16 -22.24 -12.28
C TYR A 70 18.51 -22.14 -10.89
N GLY A 71 17.18 -22.03 -10.89
CA GLY A 71 16.36 -21.99 -9.69
C GLY A 71 16.24 -20.63 -9.00
N GLU A 72 16.84 -19.58 -9.56
CA GLU A 72 16.72 -18.20 -9.09
C GLU A 72 15.76 -17.34 -9.93
N GLY A 73 15.23 -17.89 -11.02
CA GLY A 73 14.25 -17.22 -11.86
C GLY A 73 13.00 -16.80 -11.08
N LYS A 74 12.45 -15.63 -11.44
CA LYS A 74 11.31 -15.01 -10.76
C LYS A 74 10.21 -14.64 -11.74
N GLN A 75 8.98 -14.73 -11.26
CA GLN A 75 7.82 -14.09 -11.86
C GLN A 75 7.27 -13.05 -10.89
N LEU A 76 7.14 -11.82 -11.36
CA LEU A 76 6.54 -10.71 -10.63
C LEU A 76 5.16 -10.46 -11.19
N ASN A 77 4.14 -10.53 -10.33
CA ASN A 77 2.75 -10.22 -10.66
C ASN A 77 2.38 -8.92 -9.98
N GLN A 78 2.26 -7.83 -10.75
CA GLN A 78 1.96 -6.50 -10.24
C GLN A 78 0.52 -6.11 -10.55
N ARG A 79 -0.13 -5.41 -9.63
CA ARG A 79 -1.50 -4.92 -9.81
C ARG A 79 -1.63 -3.50 -9.28
N SER A 80 -2.37 -2.64 -9.97
CA SER A 80 -2.74 -1.34 -9.40
C SER A 80 -3.80 -1.52 -8.32
N THR A 81 -3.53 -0.99 -7.12
CA THR A 81 -4.34 -1.22 -5.93
C THR A 81 -4.62 0.10 -5.23
N GLN A 82 -5.90 0.31 -4.91
CA GLN A 82 -6.37 1.40 -4.07
C GLN A 82 -6.33 0.96 -2.61
N TRP A 83 -5.87 1.85 -1.74
CA TRP A 83 -5.79 1.68 -0.31
C TRP A 83 -6.58 2.77 0.41
N PRO A 84 -7.81 2.45 0.84
CA PRO A 84 -8.58 3.33 1.71
C PRO A 84 -8.12 3.23 3.16
N CYS A 85 -7.89 4.39 3.78
CA CYS A 85 -7.54 4.52 5.18
C CYS A 85 -8.45 5.58 5.83
N GLN A 86 -9.15 5.21 6.90
CA GLN A 86 -9.91 6.18 7.68
C GLN A 86 -8.93 7.00 8.53
N ILE A 87 -9.13 8.32 8.53
CA ILE A 87 -8.40 9.28 9.35
C ILE A 87 -9.40 9.87 10.33
N ASP A 88 -9.09 9.73 11.62
CA ASP A 88 -9.88 10.25 12.72
C ASP A 88 -9.03 11.29 13.47
N CYS A 89 -9.47 12.55 13.47
CA CYS A 89 -8.82 13.64 14.20
C CYS A 89 -9.52 13.87 15.54
N TYR A 90 -8.73 14.02 16.60
CA TYR A 90 -9.16 14.23 17.99
C TYR A 90 -8.48 15.45 18.60
N GLY A 91 -9.04 15.93 19.71
CA GLY A 91 -8.54 17.09 20.46
C GLY A 91 -9.28 18.39 20.14
N GLU A 92 -8.74 19.50 20.66
CA GLU A 92 -9.34 20.82 20.53
C GLU A 92 -9.27 21.32 19.08
N ASN A 93 -8.17 21.01 18.37
CA ASN A 93 -7.97 21.40 16.98
C ASN A 93 -8.41 20.31 15.98
N ALA A 94 -9.24 19.35 16.41
CA ALA A 94 -9.69 18.25 15.54
C ALA A 94 -10.35 18.73 14.24
N ALA A 95 -11.18 19.77 14.32
CA ALA A 95 -11.85 20.35 13.17
C ALA A 95 -10.87 21.02 12.19
N ASP A 96 -9.92 21.79 12.73
CA ASP A 96 -8.93 22.52 11.95
C ASP A 96 -7.96 21.56 11.27
N ASN A 97 -7.47 20.54 12.00
CA ASN A 97 -6.64 19.47 11.43
C ASN A 97 -7.37 18.73 10.32
N ALA A 98 -8.65 18.37 10.52
CA ALA A 98 -9.45 17.73 9.50
C ALA A 98 -9.62 18.62 8.24
N ALA A 99 -9.81 19.93 8.43
CA ALA A 99 -9.89 20.88 7.32
C ALA A 99 -8.56 21.04 6.55
N ILE A 100 -7.42 21.10 7.26
CA ILE A 100 -6.08 21.13 6.67
C ILE A 100 -5.86 19.88 5.81
N ILE A 101 -6.09 18.71 6.40
CA ILE A 101 -5.90 17.41 5.73
C ILE A 101 -6.80 17.31 4.49
N GLY A 102 -8.09 17.64 4.63
CA GLY A 102 -9.07 17.55 3.55
C GLY A 102 -8.76 18.49 2.38
N THR A 103 -8.19 19.66 2.67
CA THR A 103 -7.79 20.63 1.65
C THR A 103 -6.51 20.20 0.94
N LEU A 104 -5.51 19.73 1.69
CA LEU A 104 -4.18 19.43 1.15
C LEU A 104 -4.12 18.11 0.38
N ILE A 105 -4.85 17.06 0.77
CA ILE A 105 -4.74 15.74 0.11
C ILE A 105 -5.01 15.81 -1.41
N ARG A 106 -5.89 16.72 -1.85
CA ARG A 106 -6.24 16.89 -3.27
C ARG A 106 -5.39 17.96 -3.99
N SER A 107 -4.35 18.47 -3.35
CA SER A 107 -3.49 19.52 -3.90
C SER A 107 -2.26 18.95 -4.62
N ASP A 108 -1.66 19.79 -5.46
CA ASP A 108 -0.34 19.57 -6.04
C ASP A 108 0.75 19.43 -4.96
N PHE A 109 0.63 20.17 -3.85
CA PHE A 109 1.51 20.05 -2.70
C PHE A 109 1.57 18.61 -2.17
N ALA A 110 0.43 17.95 -1.96
CA ALA A 110 0.42 16.57 -1.49
C ALA A 110 1.04 15.61 -2.51
N CYS A 111 0.68 15.74 -3.79
CA CYS A 111 1.27 14.93 -4.85
C CYS A 111 2.80 15.05 -4.90
N GLU A 112 3.33 16.26 -4.78
CA GLU A 112 4.77 16.51 -4.76
C GLU A 112 5.42 15.95 -3.50
N TRP A 113 4.81 16.15 -2.34
CA TRP A 113 5.31 15.63 -1.07
C TRP A 113 5.41 14.10 -1.09
N PHE A 114 4.36 13.39 -1.54
CA PHE A 114 4.36 11.93 -1.62
C PHE A 114 5.38 11.42 -2.64
N ARG A 115 5.60 12.13 -3.74
CA ARG A 115 6.65 11.79 -4.71
C ARG A 115 8.05 11.87 -4.11
N GLN A 116 8.30 12.85 -3.23
CA GLN A 116 9.62 13.06 -2.62
C GLN A 116 9.86 12.17 -1.39
N ASN A 117 8.85 11.98 -0.54
CA ASN A 117 9.01 11.39 0.80
C ASN A 117 8.31 10.04 0.97
N GLY A 118 7.19 9.82 0.27
CA GLY A 118 6.29 8.68 0.46
C GLY A 118 6.14 7.80 -0.78
N ASN A 119 7.20 7.69 -1.61
CA ASN A 119 7.26 7.16 -2.99
C ASN A 119 6.67 5.75 -3.24
N VAL A 120 6.06 5.13 -2.22
CA VAL A 120 5.28 3.88 -2.29
C VAL A 120 3.79 4.11 -2.55
N ILE A 121 3.26 5.30 -2.28
CA ILE A 121 1.83 5.63 -2.39
C ILE A 121 1.61 6.97 -3.08
N THR A 122 0.54 7.05 -3.86
CA THR A 122 0.09 8.29 -4.51
C THR A 122 -1.29 8.68 -3.95
N PRO A 123 -1.48 9.91 -3.44
CA PRO A 123 -2.78 10.36 -2.97
C PRO A 123 -3.72 10.52 -4.17
N LEU A 124 -4.97 10.04 -4.04
CA LEU A 124 -6.01 10.27 -5.05
C LEU A 124 -7.00 11.35 -4.57
N TYR A 125 -7.64 11.11 -3.43
CA TYR A 125 -8.59 12.03 -2.80
C TYR A 125 -8.85 11.62 -1.36
N CYS A 126 -9.56 12.46 -0.60
CA CYS A 126 -10.22 12.03 0.63
C CYS A 126 -11.73 12.34 0.58
N SER A 127 -12.54 11.71 1.42
CA SER A 127 -13.91 12.15 1.65
C SER A 127 -13.95 13.48 2.41
N ASP A 128 -15.11 14.14 2.41
CA ASP A 128 -15.27 15.39 3.14
C ASP A 128 -15.23 15.13 4.66
N PRO A 129 -14.46 15.91 5.42
CA PRO A 129 -14.43 15.79 6.87
C PRO A 129 -15.80 16.04 7.47
N HIS A 130 -16.23 15.15 8.35
CA HIS A 130 -17.50 15.26 9.05
C HIS A 130 -17.34 14.88 10.52
N GLN A 131 -18.10 15.55 11.38
CA GLN A 131 -18.06 15.28 12.81
C GLN A 131 -18.81 13.97 13.11
N THR A 132 -18.09 13.01 13.67
CA THR A 132 -18.64 11.75 14.18
C THR A 132 -18.43 11.75 15.68
N THR A 133 -19.30 12.45 16.41
CA THR A 133 -19.22 12.54 17.87
C THR A 133 -19.07 11.15 18.49
N MET A 134 -18.07 10.99 19.36
CA MET A 134 -17.83 9.77 20.11
C MET A 134 -18.03 10.03 21.60
N ILE A 135 -18.55 9.03 22.31
CA ILE A 135 -18.55 9.01 23.77
C ILE A 135 -17.39 8.11 24.18
N ASN A 136 -16.43 8.66 24.93
CA ASN A 136 -15.27 7.90 25.36
C ASN A 136 -15.61 6.96 26.55
N GLY A 137 -14.64 6.16 26.99
CA GLY A 137 -14.81 5.20 28.09
C GLY A 137 -15.20 5.83 29.44
N GLU A 138 -15.04 7.14 29.58
CA GLU A 138 -15.38 7.94 30.78
C GLU A 138 -16.72 8.68 30.63
N GLN A 139 -17.52 8.34 29.60
CA GLN A 139 -18.80 8.97 29.28
C GLN A 139 -18.71 10.47 28.94
N GLN A 140 -17.55 10.95 28.47
CA GLN A 140 -17.39 12.32 27.98
C GLN A 140 -17.56 12.38 26.46
N TYR A 141 -18.13 13.48 25.97
CA TYR A 141 -18.19 13.79 24.56
C TYR A 141 -16.79 14.20 24.07
N GLU A 142 -16.32 13.54 23.04
CA GLU A 142 -15.04 13.89 22.40
C GLU A 142 -15.30 14.31 20.95
N GLY A 143 -14.78 15.48 20.61
CA GLY A 143 -14.83 16.00 19.25
C GLY A 143 -13.99 15.13 18.35
N ARG A 144 -14.64 14.33 17.51
CA ARG A 144 -13.99 13.50 16.51
C ARG A 144 -14.43 13.92 15.13
N TRP A 145 -13.46 14.22 14.29
CA TRP A 145 -13.65 14.52 12.88
C TRP A 145 -13.08 13.39 12.04
N THR A 146 -13.92 12.82 11.18
CA THR A 146 -13.59 11.63 10.41
C THR A 146 -13.57 11.94 8.92
N MET A 147 -12.63 11.34 8.22
CA MET A 147 -12.59 11.28 6.76
C MET A 147 -11.94 9.98 6.28
N GLU A 148 -12.07 9.68 5.00
CA GLU A 148 -11.48 8.51 4.35
C GLU A 148 -10.46 8.98 3.31
N PHE A 149 -9.17 8.75 3.57
CA PHE A 149 -8.11 8.94 2.61
C PHE A 149 -8.07 7.78 1.62
N ILE A 150 -7.95 8.12 0.34
CA ILE A 150 -7.82 7.17 -0.76
C ILE A 150 -6.47 7.39 -1.42
N GLY A 151 -5.57 6.42 -1.26
CA GLY A 151 -4.32 6.36 -1.99
C GLY A 151 -4.28 5.21 -2.99
N GLN A 152 -3.37 5.29 -3.95
CA GLN A 152 -3.05 4.21 -4.88
C GLN A 152 -1.59 3.77 -4.69
N PHE A 153 -1.36 2.47 -4.73
CA PHE A 153 -0.03 1.85 -4.77
C PHE A 153 -0.04 0.67 -5.75
N ASN A 154 1.15 0.22 -6.17
CA ASN A 154 1.29 -0.84 -7.17
C ASN A 154 2.15 -1.99 -6.63
N PRO A 155 1.63 -2.86 -5.75
CA PRO A 155 2.41 -3.96 -5.20
C PRO A 155 2.70 -5.02 -6.25
N SER A 156 3.88 -5.62 -6.16
CA SER A 156 4.33 -6.80 -6.91
C SER A 156 4.45 -8.00 -5.99
N VAL A 157 3.80 -9.10 -6.37
CA VAL A 157 3.97 -10.40 -5.72
C VAL A 157 4.97 -11.23 -6.52
N THR A 158 6.05 -11.63 -5.86
CA THR A 158 7.13 -12.41 -6.47
C THR A 158 7.01 -13.89 -6.13
N THR A 159 7.06 -14.74 -7.17
CA THR A 159 7.10 -16.21 -7.06
C THR A 159 8.31 -16.76 -7.81
N ARG A 160 8.75 -17.97 -7.44
CA ARG A 160 9.75 -18.70 -8.23
C ARG A 160 9.19 -19.01 -9.62
N GLN A 161 10.03 -18.88 -10.63
CA GLN A 161 9.77 -19.34 -12.00
C GLN A 161 11.01 -20.05 -12.52
N ASP A 162 10.85 -21.25 -13.06
CA ASP A 162 11.94 -21.93 -13.76
C ASP A 162 11.94 -21.50 -15.23
N PHE A 163 13.14 -21.28 -15.78
CA PHE A 163 13.36 -20.93 -17.18
C PHE A 163 14.19 -22.01 -17.88
N MET A 164 13.96 -22.18 -19.17
CA MET A 164 14.78 -23.05 -20.01
C MET A 164 15.96 -22.25 -20.53
N ASP A 165 17.17 -22.71 -20.24
CA ASP A 165 18.41 -22.08 -20.70
C ASP A 165 18.93 -22.76 -21.98
N SER A 166 19.14 -24.08 -21.94
CA SER A 166 19.62 -24.85 -23.08
C SER A 166 18.93 -26.20 -23.21
N ILE A 167 18.91 -26.72 -24.44
CA ILE A 167 18.39 -28.05 -24.76
C ILE A 167 19.48 -28.88 -25.45
N THR A 168 19.72 -30.08 -24.95
CA THR A 168 20.57 -31.06 -25.63
C THR A 168 19.68 -32.00 -26.45
N VAL A 169 19.76 -31.88 -27.79
CA VAL A 169 19.00 -32.75 -28.69
C VAL A 169 19.85 -33.97 -29.05
N GLY A 170 19.42 -35.14 -28.57
CA GLY A 170 19.97 -36.42 -29.03
C GLY A 170 19.24 -36.87 -30.30
N VAL A 171 19.96 -36.98 -31.42
CA VAL A 171 19.45 -37.63 -32.64
C VAL A 171 19.94 -39.06 -32.69
N ILE A 172 19.03 -40.00 -32.93
CA ILE A 172 19.37 -41.39 -33.24
C ILE A 172 19.07 -41.58 -34.73
N ALA A 173 20.09 -41.87 -35.53
CA ALA A 173 19.90 -42.17 -36.94
C ALA A 173 19.15 -43.51 -37.07
N ALA A 174 17.96 -43.49 -37.66
CA ALA A 174 17.31 -44.71 -38.10
C ALA A 174 17.91 -45.10 -39.45
N ASP A 175 18.36 -46.35 -39.57
CA ASP A 175 18.86 -46.90 -40.83
C ASP A 175 17.67 -47.23 -41.75
N LEU A 176 17.12 -46.17 -42.36
CA LEU A 176 16.03 -46.27 -43.32
C LEU A 176 16.63 -46.14 -44.72
N LYS A 177 16.78 -47.27 -45.41
CA LYS A 177 17.12 -47.32 -46.83
C LYS A 177 15.92 -46.80 -47.63
N TYR A 178 16.13 -45.73 -48.41
CA TYR A 178 15.16 -45.22 -49.38
C TYR A 178 15.73 -45.35 -50.81
N PRO A 179 14.99 -45.95 -51.77
CA PRO A 179 13.64 -46.49 -51.65
C PRO A 179 13.59 -47.83 -50.90
N PRO A 180 12.43 -48.21 -50.33
CA PRO A 180 12.22 -49.52 -49.71
C PRO A 180 12.45 -50.62 -50.76
N GLU A 181 13.10 -51.71 -50.35
CA GLU A 181 13.23 -52.89 -51.20
C GLU A 181 11.83 -53.43 -51.51
N SER A 182 11.56 -53.63 -52.80
CA SER A 182 10.29 -54.12 -53.35
C SER A 182 9.96 -55.54 -52.92
#